data_AF-A0A1G2MTK9-F1
#
_entry.id   AF-A0A1G2MTK9-F1
#
_cell.length_a   1.000
_cell.length_b   1.000
_cell.length_c   1.000
_cell.angle_alpha   90.00
_cell.angle_beta   90.00
_cell.angle_gamma   90.00
#
_symmetry.space_group_name_H-M   'P 1'
#
loop_
_entity.id
_entity.type
_entity.pdbx_description
1 polymer ?
#
loop_
_entity_poly.entity_id
_entity_poly.type
_entity_poly.pdbx_seq_one_letter_code
_entity_poly.pdbx_strand_id
1 'polypeptide(L)'
;MNKTVIAYLVVLVVIILAIFGWNIMKGGNDSLENEATSATSLKDLVNSGKPQTCTFTEKSGTSENSGVVYVDDGKIRSDFNVTTTDVPGGQSFESHMISDGKDSYVWTSLTTQGFKSPIAGVETSSGSGASSRSQAVDYNQALDYKCQNWTPDQSKFELPAGITFVDLNTLIQGSIPKTTGGY
;
A
#
# COMPACT_ATOMS: atom_id res chain seq x y z
N MET A 1 -22.88 -60.60 7.79
CA MET A 1 -22.37 -59.44 8.57
C MET A 1 -22.60 -59.74 10.04
N ASN A 2 -21.54 -59.79 10.87
CA ASN A 2 -21.63 -60.29 12.25
C ASN A 2 -22.15 -59.20 13.20
N LYS A 3 -23.11 -59.52 14.07
CA LYS A 3 -23.71 -58.55 15.01
C LYS A 3 -22.67 -57.90 15.92
N THR A 4 -21.58 -58.60 16.24
CA THR A 4 -20.45 -58.03 16.97
C THR A 4 -19.65 -57.03 16.13
N VAL A 5 -19.47 -57.28 14.83
CA VAL A 5 -18.77 -56.35 13.90
C VAL A 5 -19.58 -55.07 13.71
N ILE A 6 -20.91 -55.16 13.63
CA ILE A 6 -21.79 -53.98 13.55
C ILE A 6 -21.71 -53.15 14.83
N ALA A 7 -21.69 -53.80 16.01
CA ALA A 7 -21.54 -53.09 17.28
C ALA A 7 -20.21 -52.34 17.39
N TYR A 8 -19.10 -52.95 16.96
CA TYR A 8 -17.79 -52.29 16.97
C TYR A 8 -17.72 -51.08 16.03
N LEU A 9 -18.32 -51.17 14.84
CA LEU A 9 -18.32 -50.06 13.89
C LEU A 9 -19.13 -48.86 14.40
N VAL A 10 -20.28 -49.10 15.05
CA VAL A 10 -21.08 -48.03 15.63
C VAL A 10 -20.33 -47.34 16.78
N VAL A 11 -19.67 -48.11 17.64
CA VAL A 11 -18.86 -47.55 18.75
C VAL A 11 -17.67 -46.73 18.22
N LEU A 12 -16.97 -47.23 17.18
CA LEU A 12 -15.87 -46.49 16.55
C LEU A 12 -16.33 -45.16 15.94
N VAL A 13 -17.47 -45.16 15.23
CA VAL A 13 -18.02 -43.93 14.63
C VAL A 13 -18.40 -42.91 15.69
N VAL A 14 -19.02 -43.35 16.81
CA VAL A 14 -19.38 -42.44 17.91
C VAL A 14 -18.14 -41.83 18.58
N ILE A 15 -17.07 -42.62 18.77
CA ILE A 15 -15.81 -42.12 19.34
C ILE A 15 -15.15 -41.11 18.40
N ILE A 16 -15.13 -41.37 17.09
CA ILE A 16 -14.57 -40.45 16.09
C ILE A 16 -15.37 -39.13 16.08
N LEU A 17 -16.70 -39.19 16.11
CA LEU A 17 -17.56 -38.00 16.16
C LEU A 17 -17.39 -37.21 17.46
N ALA A 18 -17.19 -37.87 18.60
CA ALA A 18 -16.93 -37.21 19.88
C ALA A 18 -15.56 -36.51 19.91
N ILE A 19 -14.51 -37.14 19.37
CA ILE A 19 -13.17 -36.54 19.26
C ILE A 19 -13.18 -35.36 18.27
N PHE A 20 -13.88 -35.50 17.15
CA PHE A 20 -14.00 -34.44 16.15
C PHE A 20 -14.81 -33.26 16.68
N GLY A 21 -15.93 -33.52 17.39
CA GLY A 21 -16.73 -32.49 18.04
C GLY A 21 -15.99 -31.75 19.17
N TRP A 22 -15.13 -32.45 19.91
CA TRP A 22 -14.30 -31.82 20.96
C TRP A 22 -13.20 -30.89 20.38
N ASN A 23 -12.64 -31.22 19.21
CA ASN A 23 -11.67 -30.35 18.55
C ASN A 23 -12.34 -29.10 17.94
N ILE A 24 -13.60 -29.19 17.49
CA ILE A 24 -14.35 -28.05 16.93
C ILE A 24 -14.78 -27.06 18.01
N MET A 25 -15.02 -27.48 19.25
CA MET A 25 -15.43 -26.59 20.34
C MET A 25 -14.27 -25.94 21.12
N LYS A 26 -13.01 -26.27 20.80
CA LYS A 26 -11.83 -25.70 21.47
C LYS A 26 -11.08 -24.64 20.66
N GLY A 27 -11.50 -24.38 19.42
CA GLY A 27 -10.98 -23.31 18.57
C GLY A 27 -12.06 -22.26 18.33
N GLY A 28 -12.12 -21.22 19.18
CA GLY A 28 -13.16 -20.20 19.06
C GLY A 28 -12.98 -19.04 20.03
N ASN A 29 -11.87 -18.31 19.91
CA ASN A 29 -11.84 -16.86 20.06
C ASN A 29 -10.55 -16.25 19.48
N ASP A 30 -10.04 -16.80 18.37
CA ASP A 30 -9.16 -16.02 17.51
C ASP A 30 -10.07 -15.13 16.66
N SER A 31 -10.14 -13.86 17.03
CA SER A 31 -10.50 -12.79 16.12
C SER A 31 -9.66 -12.95 14.86
N LEU A 32 -10.30 -13.50 13.82
CA LEU A 32 -9.76 -13.60 12.47
C LEU A 32 -9.59 -12.17 11.95
N GLU A 33 -8.45 -11.58 12.26
CA GLU A 33 -7.88 -10.51 11.45
C GLU A 33 -7.61 -11.14 10.08
N ASN A 34 -8.50 -10.88 9.13
CA ASN A 34 -8.32 -11.28 7.73
C ASN A 34 -7.16 -10.46 7.15
N GLU A 35 -5.93 -10.81 7.49
CA GLU A 35 -4.75 -10.38 6.74
C GLU A 35 -4.76 -11.11 5.40
N ALA A 36 -5.18 -10.41 4.34
CA ALA A 36 -4.97 -10.87 2.98
C ALA A 36 -3.57 -10.45 2.54
N THR A 37 -2.68 -11.43 2.30
CA THR A 37 -1.40 -11.19 1.64
C THR A 37 -1.58 -11.47 0.15
N SER A 38 -1.38 -10.48 -0.70
CA SER A 38 -1.45 -10.65 -2.15
C SER A 38 -0.51 -9.68 -2.86
N ALA A 39 0.26 -10.18 -3.82
CA ALA A 39 0.98 -9.35 -4.77
C ALA A 39 -0.03 -8.49 -5.55
N THR A 40 -0.03 -7.18 -5.29
CA THR A 40 -0.94 -6.22 -5.92
C THR A 40 -0.27 -4.87 -6.08
N SER A 41 -0.81 -4.02 -6.94
CA SER A 41 -0.27 -2.66 -7.16
C SER A 41 -1.02 -1.62 -6.33
N LEU A 42 -0.40 -0.47 -6.12
CA LEU A 42 -1.06 0.65 -5.43
C LEU A 42 -2.32 1.10 -6.17
N LYS A 43 -2.27 1.07 -7.51
CA LYS A 43 -3.41 1.33 -8.39
C LYS A 43 -4.57 0.37 -8.15
N ASP A 44 -4.30 -0.93 -8.02
CA ASP A 44 -5.33 -1.94 -7.77
C ASP A 44 -5.96 -1.78 -6.38
N LEU A 45 -5.15 -1.44 -5.36
CA LEU A 45 -5.65 -1.14 -4.02
C LEU A 45 -6.64 0.03 -4.04
N VAL A 46 -6.30 1.13 -4.72
CA VAL A 46 -7.20 2.29 -4.86
C VAL A 46 -8.47 1.92 -5.64
N ASN A 47 -8.33 1.23 -6.77
CA ASN A 47 -9.45 0.81 -7.61
C ASN A 47 -10.38 -0.20 -6.92
N SER A 48 -9.90 -0.92 -5.91
CA SER A 48 -10.75 -1.81 -5.12
C SER A 48 -11.87 -1.07 -4.39
N GLY A 49 -11.67 0.23 -4.09
CA GLY A 49 -12.62 1.08 -3.36
C GLY A 49 -12.91 0.59 -1.93
N LYS A 50 -12.18 -0.41 -1.45
CA LYS A 50 -12.41 -0.99 -0.12
C LYS A 50 -11.61 -0.22 0.92
N PRO A 51 -12.23 0.11 2.07
CA PRO A 51 -11.49 0.67 3.18
C PRO A 51 -10.55 -0.40 3.73
N GLN A 52 -9.25 -0.22 3.54
CA GLN A 52 -8.23 -1.12 4.06
C GLN A 52 -6.95 -0.38 4.43
N THR A 53 -6.22 -0.95 5.38
CA THR A 53 -4.84 -0.57 5.69
C THR A 53 -3.93 -1.69 5.23
N CYS A 54 -2.93 -1.36 4.44
CA CYS A 54 -1.96 -2.30 3.90
C CYS A 54 -0.56 -1.95 4.38
N THR A 55 0.23 -2.96 4.74
CA THR A 55 1.67 -2.78 5.04
C THR A 55 2.49 -3.54 4.02
N PHE A 56 3.70 -3.06 3.77
CA PHE A 56 4.66 -3.77 2.93
C PHE A 56 6.08 -3.55 3.43
N THR A 57 6.96 -4.46 3.03
CA THR A 57 8.40 -4.34 3.23
C THR A 57 9.09 -4.88 1.99
N GLU A 58 9.93 -4.07 1.39
CA GLU A 58 10.73 -4.40 0.22
C GLU A 58 12.21 -4.16 0.54
N LYS A 59 13.03 -5.16 0.25
CA LYS A 59 14.50 -5.05 0.33
C LYS A 59 15.04 -5.17 -1.08
N SER A 60 15.64 -4.09 -1.58
CA SER A 60 16.28 -4.06 -2.89
C SER A 60 17.76 -3.71 -2.74
N GLY A 61 18.59 -4.74 -2.76
CA GLY A 61 20.03 -4.63 -2.55
C GLY A 61 20.38 -4.00 -1.19
N THR A 62 20.86 -2.77 -1.24
CA THR A 62 21.33 -1.94 -0.12
C THR A 62 20.30 -0.93 0.37
N SER A 63 19.11 -0.91 -0.24
CA SER A 63 18.00 -0.08 0.19
C SER A 63 16.86 -0.93 0.77
N GLU A 64 16.37 -0.54 1.93
CA GLU A 64 15.20 -1.11 2.58
C GLU A 64 14.07 -0.07 2.57
N ASN A 65 12.92 -0.47 2.05
CA ASN A 65 11.71 0.34 2.00
C ASN A 65 10.60 -0.40 2.76
N SER A 66 9.91 0.29 3.64
CA SER A 66 8.74 -0.26 4.33
C SER A 66 7.71 0.84 4.49
N GLY A 67 6.44 0.48 4.58
CA GLY A 67 5.44 1.49 4.80
C GLY A 67 4.05 0.97 5.07
N VAL A 68 3.17 1.93 5.32
CA VAL A 68 1.75 1.74 5.49
C VAL A 68 0.99 2.53 4.43
N VAL A 69 -0.06 1.92 3.93
CA VAL A 69 -0.98 2.49 2.94
C VAL A 69 -2.38 2.43 3.53
N TYR A 70 -3.06 3.57 3.60
CA TYR A 70 -4.46 3.67 3.96
C TYR A 70 -5.27 3.96 2.72
N VAL A 71 -6.33 3.20 2.49
CA VAL A 71 -7.25 3.38 1.37
C VAL A 71 -8.65 3.56 1.92
N ASP A 72 -9.37 4.54 1.39
CA ASP A 72 -10.79 4.77 1.66
C ASP A 72 -11.43 5.61 0.55
N ASP A 73 -12.56 5.17 0.01
CA ASP A 73 -13.38 5.94 -0.96
C ASP A 73 -12.58 6.60 -2.11
N GLY A 74 -11.65 5.84 -2.71
CA GLY A 74 -10.78 6.33 -3.80
C GLY A 74 -9.66 7.29 -3.35
N LYS A 75 -9.58 7.62 -2.06
CA LYS A 75 -8.46 8.32 -1.44
C LYS A 75 -7.41 7.34 -0.99
N ILE A 76 -6.16 7.81 -0.97
CA ILE A 76 -5.03 7.03 -0.50
C ILE A 76 -4.06 7.91 0.28
N ARG A 77 -3.55 7.36 1.38
CA ARG A 77 -2.42 7.88 2.13
C ARG A 77 -1.35 6.81 2.14
N SER A 78 -0.12 7.17 1.85
CA SER A 78 1.02 6.27 2.01
C SER A 78 2.13 6.94 2.80
N ASP A 79 2.71 6.20 3.72
CA ASP A 79 3.84 6.61 4.56
C ASP A 79 4.93 5.56 4.45
N PHE A 80 6.08 5.95 3.91
CA PHE A 80 7.21 5.08 3.60
C PHE A 80 8.45 5.49 4.38
N ASN A 81 9.12 4.52 4.98
CA ASN A 81 10.45 4.64 5.54
C ASN A 81 11.46 4.12 4.51
N VAL A 82 12.30 5.01 4.01
CA VAL A 82 13.37 4.68 3.06
C VAL A 82 14.69 4.70 3.80
N THR A 83 15.42 3.59 3.78
CA THR A 83 16.78 3.49 4.31
C THR A 83 17.73 3.09 3.20
N THR A 84 18.76 3.90 2.93
CA THR A 84 19.80 3.60 1.95
C THR A 84 21.14 3.39 2.65
N THR A 85 21.76 2.24 2.43
CA THR A 85 23.07 1.88 3.01
C THR A 85 24.26 2.11 2.07
N ASP A 86 24.01 2.58 0.85
CA ASP A 86 25.04 2.87 -0.17
C ASP A 86 25.90 4.12 0.11
N VAL A 87 25.48 4.97 1.05
CA VAL A 87 26.21 6.18 1.45
C VAL A 87 26.91 5.94 2.80
N PRO A 88 28.19 6.34 2.96
CA PRO A 88 28.89 6.24 4.24
C PRO A 88 28.11 6.96 5.35
N GLY A 89 27.73 6.21 6.39
CA GLY A 89 26.90 6.69 7.50
C GLY A 89 25.42 6.28 7.41
N GLY A 90 24.96 5.77 6.27
CA GLY A 90 23.56 5.45 6.02
C GLY A 90 22.70 6.72 5.98
N GLN A 91 21.65 6.70 5.17
CA GLN A 91 20.65 7.78 5.19
C GLN A 91 19.26 7.17 5.27
N SER A 92 18.47 7.64 6.22
CA SER A 92 17.05 7.34 6.33
C SER A 92 16.21 8.60 6.23
N PHE A 93 15.07 8.49 5.57
CA PHE A 93 14.05 9.55 5.52
C PHE A 93 12.67 8.94 5.32
N GLU A 94 11.66 9.73 5.65
CA GLU A 94 10.26 9.37 5.41
C GLU A 94 9.80 10.02 4.12
N SER A 95 9.07 9.27 3.32
CA SER A 95 8.35 9.75 2.14
C SER A 95 6.86 9.58 2.38
N HIS A 96 6.10 10.60 2.07
CA HIS A 96 4.67 10.65 2.32
C HIS A 96 3.93 11.01 1.04
N MET A 97 2.75 10.42 0.90
CA MET A 97 1.89 10.68 -0.24
C MET A 97 0.43 10.71 0.21
N ILE A 98 -0.32 11.74 -0.20
CA ILE A 98 -1.78 11.74 -0.14
C ILE A 98 -2.30 11.89 -1.57
N SER A 99 -3.34 11.15 -1.90
CA SER A 99 -4.18 11.44 -3.06
C SER A 99 -5.64 11.51 -2.61
N ASP A 100 -6.31 12.59 -3.01
CA ASP A 100 -7.72 12.87 -2.69
C ASP A 100 -8.68 12.41 -3.80
N GLY A 101 -8.17 11.65 -4.79
CA GLY A 101 -8.91 11.21 -5.98
C GLY A 101 -8.91 12.22 -7.12
N LYS A 102 -8.43 13.46 -6.91
CA LYS A 102 -8.23 14.47 -7.95
C LYS A 102 -6.76 14.84 -8.10
N ASP A 103 -6.11 15.15 -6.99
CA ASP A 103 -4.74 15.60 -6.91
C ASP A 103 -3.91 14.64 -6.03
N SER A 104 -2.64 14.46 -6.39
CA SER A 104 -1.63 13.77 -5.60
C SER A 104 -0.67 14.79 -4.97
N TYR A 105 -0.27 14.53 -3.74
CA TYR A 105 0.56 15.38 -2.90
C TYR A 105 1.69 14.52 -2.33
N VAL A 106 2.93 14.86 -2.63
CA VAL A 106 4.11 14.09 -2.21
C VAL A 106 5.08 15.00 -1.47
N TRP A 107 5.63 14.54 -0.34
CA TRP A 107 6.67 15.25 0.39
C TRP A 107 7.54 14.26 1.16
N THR A 108 8.67 14.74 1.68
CA THR A 108 9.58 13.92 2.48
C THR A 108 9.91 14.61 3.79
N SER A 109 10.39 13.87 4.78
CA SER A 109 10.82 14.44 6.06
C SER A 109 12.09 15.30 5.96
N LEU A 110 12.75 15.32 4.80
CA LEU A 110 13.97 16.09 4.57
C LEU A 110 13.72 17.59 4.37
N THR A 111 12.49 17.97 3.97
CA THR A 111 12.17 19.38 3.67
C THR A 111 10.72 19.71 4.05
N THR A 112 10.41 21.00 4.22
CA THR A 112 9.04 21.48 4.41
C THR A 112 8.33 21.81 3.09
N GLN A 113 8.90 21.38 1.96
CA GLN A 113 8.32 21.57 0.63
C GLN A 113 7.83 20.22 0.09
N GLY A 114 6.62 20.23 -0.46
CA GLY A 114 6.04 19.11 -1.18
C GLY A 114 5.68 19.49 -2.60
N PHE A 115 5.29 18.49 -3.38
CA PHE A 115 4.82 18.65 -4.75
C PHE A 115 3.36 18.23 -4.86
N LYS A 116 2.60 18.99 -5.64
CA LYS A 116 1.22 18.68 -6.01
C LYS A 116 1.13 18.43 -7.51
N SER A 117 0.38 17.42 -7.93
CA SER A 117 0.05 17.18 -9.33
C SER A 117 -1.36 16.57 -9.50
N PRO A 118 -2.07 16.82 -10.61
CA PRO A 118 -3.32 16.13 -10.92
C PRO A 118 -3.06 14.64 -11.21
N ILE A 119 -3.89 13.74 -10.68
CA ILE A 119 -3.73 12.28 -10.87
C ILE A 119 -3.86 11.89 -12.36
N ALA A 120 -4.72 12.58 -13.11
CA ALA A 120 -4.88 12.38 -14.55
C ALA A 120 -3.58 12.62 -15.36
N GLY A 121 -2.58 13.30 -14.79
CA GLY A 121 -1.27 13.50 -15.40
C GLY A 121 -0.22 12.43 -15.07
N VAL A 122 -0.48 11.56 -14.08
CA VAL A 122 0.47 10.53 -13.63
C VAL A 122 0.46 9.28 -14.52
N GLU A 123 -0.68 8.99 -15.19
CA GLU A 123 -0.79 7.90 -16.18
C GLU A 123 0.08 8.13 -17.44
N THR A 124 0.65 9.33 -17.62
CA THR A 124 1.48 9.69 -18.79
C THR A 124 2.99 9.61 -18.57
N SER A 125 3.48 9.30 -17.37
CA SER A 125 4.93 9.18 -17.10
C SER A 125 5.43 7.72 -17.04
N SER A 126 4.71 6.77 -17.63
CA SER A 126 5.23 5.42 -17.93
C SER A 126 5.99 5.36 -19.27
N GLY A 127 6.17 6.51 -19.94
CA GLY A 127 6.96 6.64 -21.17
C GLY A 127 8.38 7.12 -20.90
N SER A 128 9.33 6.19 -20.94
CA SER A 128 10.73 6.33 -21.37
C SER A 128 11.23 7.77 -21.60
N GLY A 129 11.98 8.37 -20.66
CA GLY A 129 12.75 9.59 -20.99
C GLY A 129 13.23 10.54 -19.90
N ALA A 130 12.89 10.35 -18.62
CA ALA A 130 13.40 11.22 -17.54
C ALA A 130 14.29 10.45 -16.56
N SER A 131 15.49 10.08 -17.02
CA SER A 131 16.57 9.62 -16.15
C SER A 131 17.14 10.83 -15.38
N SER A 132 16.52 11.20 -14.25
CA SER A 132 17.12 12.05 -13.21
C SER A 132 16.17 12.28 -12.02
N ARG A 133 16.44 11.60 -10.89
CA ARG A 133 16.15 12.03 -9.51
C ARG A 133 14.69 12.21 -9.04
N SER A 134 13.82 11.22 -9.23
CA SER A 134 12.55 11.20 -8.50
C SER A 134 12.38 9.89 -7.76
N GLN A 135 12.31 9.98 -6.44
CA GLN A 135 11.71 9.01 -5.52
C GLN A 135 10.20 8.87 -5.81
N ALA A 136 9.85 8.72 -7.08
CA ALA A 136 8.49 8.58 -7.55
C ALA A 136 8.08 7.13 -7.27
N VAL A 137 7.08 6.98 -6.42
CA VAL A 137 6.42 5.70 -6.14
C VAL A 137 5.86 5.20 -7.47
N ASP A 138 6.29 4.02 -7.92
CA ASP A 138 5.68 3.38 -9.09
C ASP A 138 4.33 2.78 -8.68
N TYR A 139 3.24 3.45 -9.07
CA TYR A 139 1.87 3.05 -8.75
C TYR A 139 1.47 1.69 -9.34
N ASN A 140 2.18 1.22 -10.38
CA ASN A 140 1.90 -0.03 -11.06
C ASN A 140 2.79 -1.18 -10.56
N GLN A 141 3.79 -0.89 -9.72
CA GLN A 141 4.65 -1.92 -9.16
C GLN A 141 3.84 -2.84 -8.25
N ALA A 142 3.88 -4.14 -8.54
CA ALA A 142 3.28 -5.15 -7.69
C ALA A 142 4.18 -5.40 -6.47
N LEU A 143 3.62 -5.24 -5.27
CA LEU A 143 4.29 -5.52 -4.00
C LEU A 143 3.45 -6.50 -3.18
N ASP A 144 4.11 -7.23 -2.28
CA ASP A 144 3.45 -8.12 -1.32
C ASP A 144 2.85 -7.29 -0.17
N TYR A 145 1.67 -6.74 -0.43
CA TYR A 145 0.90 -6.02 0.57
C TYR A 145 0.20 -6.99 1.52
N LYS A 146 0.28 -6.68 2.81
CA LYS A 146 -0.52 -7.30 3.87
C LYS A 146 -1.62 -6.34 4.27
N CYS A 147 -2.84 -6.63 3.82
CA CYS A 147 -3.98 -5.75 4.00
C CYS A 147 -4.95 -6.28 5.04
N GLN A 148 -5.45 -5.37 5.87
CA GLN A 148 -6.51 -5.60 6.84
C GLN A 148 -7.63 -4.57 6.65
N ASN A 149 -8.87 -4.99 6.93
CA ASN A 149 -10.00 -4.06 6.97
C ASN A 149 -9.75 -3.03 8.07
N TRP A 150 -10.12 -1.78 7.82
CA TRP A 150 -10.06 -0.72 8.83
C TRP A 150 -11.33 0.11 8.81
N THR A 151 -11.61 0.79 9.92
CA THR A 151 -12.63 1.86 9.95
C THR A 151 -11.94 3.15 9.56
N PRO A 152 -12.32 3.78 8.43
CA PRO A 152 -11.62 4.97 7.94
C PRO A 152 -11.61 6.12 8.94
N ASP A 153 -10.42 6.67 9.14
CA ASP A 153 -10.21 7.94 9.83
C ASP A 153 -9.89 9.01 8.78
N GLN A 154 -10.82 9.94 8.56
CA GLN A 154 -10.67 10.98 7.54
C GLN A 154 -9.46 11.90 7.81
N SER A 155 -9.01 12.02 9.06
CA SER A 155 -7.84 12.84 9.41
C SER A 155 -6.54 12.30 8.78
N LYS A 156 -6.49 11.02 8.39
CA LYS A 156 -5.34 10.41 7.69
C LYS A 156 -5.13 10.98 6.28
N PHE A 157 -6.16 11.56 5.68
CA PHE A 157 -6.13 12.12 4.33
C PHE A 157 -6.03 13.65 4.32
N GLU A 158 -5.93 14.29 5.49
CA GLU A 158 -5.70 15.73 5.58
C GLU A 158 -4.24 16.07 5.29
N LEU A 159 -4.02 17.16 4.56
CA LEU A 159 -2.68 17.65 4.27
C LEU A 159 -2.06 18.25 5.56
N PRO A 160 -0.77 18.00 5.82
CA PRO A 160 -0.11 18.56 7.00
C PRO A 160 0.05 20.08 6.88
N ALA A 161 -0.29 20.82 7.93
CA ALA A 161 -0.22 22.29 7.96
C ALA A 161 1.21 22.87 7.82
N GLY A 162 2.24 22.05 7.99
CA GLY A 162 3.66 22.46 7.93
C GLY A 162 4.35 22.26 6.58
N ILE A 163 3.65 21.74 5.57
CA ILE A 163 4.21 21.46 4.24
C ILE A 163 3.63 22.43 3.22
N THR A 164 4.50 23.09 2.46
CA THR A 164 4.12 23.94 1.34
C THR A 164 4.17 23.15 0.04
N PHE A 165 3.03 22.98 -0.63
CA PHE A 165 2.96 22.25 -1.88
C PHE A 165 3.12 23.16 -3.09
N VAL A 166 4.10 22.84 -3.94
CA VAL A 166 4.32 23.50 -5.22
C VAL A 166 3.68 22.68 -6.33
N ASP A 167 2.95 23.33 -7.22
CA ASP A 167 2.35 22.66 -8.38
C ASP A 167 3.44 22.29 -9.40
N LEU A 168 3.62 20.99 -9.63
CA LEU A 168 4.66 20.47 -10.51
C LEU A 168 4.48 20.95 -11.97
N ASN A 169 3.24 21.15 -12.43
CA ASN A 169 2.95 21.62 -13.79
C ASN A 169 3.48 23.04 -14.01
N THR A 170 3.46 23.88 -12.97
CA THR A 170 3.96 25.27 -13.05
C THR A 170 5.47 25.31 -13.24
N LEU A 171 6.21 24.35 -12.66
CA LEU A 171 7.66 24.24 -12.79
C LEU A 171 8.07 23.73 -14.18
N ILE A 172 7.32 22.78 -14.73
CA ILE A 172 7.58 22.21 -16.06
C ILE A 172 7.26 23.23 -17.16
N GLN A 173 6.19 23.99 -17.04
CA GLN A 173 5.84 25.03 -18.04
C GLN A 173 6.79 26.23 -18.00
N GLY A 174 7.40 26.53 -16.85
CA GLY A 174 8.38 27.60 -16.71
C GLY A 174 9.75 27.32 -17.35
N SER A 175 10.04 26.07 -17.71
CA SER A 175 11.34 25.63 -18.24
C SER A 175 11.35 25.33 -19.75
N ILE A 176 10.22 25.50 -20.45
CA ILE A 176 10.16 25.45 -21.91
C ILE A 176 10.28 26.88 -22.46
N PRO A 177 11.43 27.29 -23.04
CA PRO A 177 11.47 28.54 -23.78
C PRO A 177 10.42 28.47 -24.90
N LYS A 178 9.53 29.47 -24.96
CA LYS A 178 8.62 29.65 -26.11
C LYS A 178 9.47 29.73 -27.38
N THR A 179 9.57 28.65 -28.13
CA THR A 179 10.04 28.72 -29.52
C THR A 179 8.95 29.43 -30.30
N THR A 180 9.09 30.75 -30.44
CA THR A 180 8.32 31.56 -31.39
C THR A 180 8.64 31.06 -32.79
N GLY A 181 7.79 30.15 -33.30
CA GLY A 181 7.76 29.79 -34.71
C GLY A 181 7.25 30.97 -35.51
N GLY A 182 8.16 31.63 -36.23
CA GLY A 182 7.82 32.58 -37.28
C GLY A 182 7.28 31.82 -38.49
N TYR A 183 6.15 32.32 -39.02
CA TYR A 183 5.63 32.00 -40.34
C TYR A 183 6.47 32.66 -41.43
#